data_AF-A0A5J9SCE6-F1
#
_entry.id   AF-A0A5J9SCE6-F1
#
_cell.length_a   1.000
_cell.length_b   1.000
_cell.length_c   1.000
_cell.angle_alpha   90.00
_cell.angle_beta   90.00
_cell.angle_gamma   90.00
#
_symmetry.space_group_name_H-M   'P 1'
#
loop_
_entity.id
_entity.type
_entity.pdbx_description
1 polymer ?
#
loop_
_entity_poly.entity_id
_entity_poly.type
_entity_poly.pdbx_seq_one_letter_code
_entity_poly.pdbx_strand_id
1 'polypeptide(L)'
;MEHLTQFNWSKVGEYLSTICGKDANINLELMSLSEYLESETVRYDDLLWQAGIWKAIEKMSFVREIYWLMDMQRGRKKQVKLINTEKAQTLNNIKRPLQIVSGLQKFEEKTLKEESLFDSVIHLRDYLLGHYGQSYQFYKGNKDDIGTDKVTGEKFLQKTKGDYMIKLIKEIRALKWIPESPMLRDKNNYMQLFYEMKKKEKEKEEMEKAKAEAKEEIKKGKEKSKRSLKK
;
A
#
# COMPACT_ATOMS: atom_id res chain seq x y z
N MET A 1 35.66 7.58 -8.57
CA MET A 1 34.65 6.54 -8.26
C MET A 1 33.25 7.10 -8.52
N GLU A 2 32.83 8.16 -7.84
CA GLU A 2 31.49 8.75 -7.99
C GLU A 2 31.16 9.23 -9.42
N HIS A 3 32.07 9.97 -10.08
CA HIS A 3 31.91 10.36 -11.49
C HIS A 3 31.78 9.18 -12.47
N LEU A 4 32.46 8.06 -12.21
CA LEU A 4 32.37 6.86 -13.04
C LEU A 4 31.00 6.18 -12.84
N THR A 5 30.52 6.11 -11.60
CA THR A 5 29.20 5.59 -11.27
C THR A 5 28.09 6.43 -11.89
N GLN A 6 28.19 7.76 -11.82
CA GLN A 6 27.25 8.70 -12.43
C GLN A 6 27.24 8.57 -13.96
N PHE A 7 28.41 8.50 -14.59
CA PHE A 7 28.52 8.26 -16.03
C PHE A 7 27.86 6.94 -16.45
N ASN A 8 28.06 5.87 -15.68
CA ASN A 8 27.44 4.57 -15.96
C ASN A 8 25.91 4.63 -15.84
N TRP A 9 25.36 5.28 -14.81
CA TRP A 9 23.92 5.45 -14.68
C TRP A 9 23.32 6.26 -15.82
N SER A 10 23.96 7.37 -16.18
CA SER A 10 23.55 8.18 -17.33
C SER A 10 23.52 7.34 -18.61
N LYS A 11 24.52 6.49 -18.84
CA LYS A 11 24.53 5.60 -20.01
C LYS A 11 23.41 4.57 -19.99
N VAL A 12 23.11 3.97 -18.84
CA VAL A 12 21.95 3.08 -18.71
C VAL A 12 20.64 3.82 -19.00
N GLY A 13 20.50 5.05 -18.52
CA GLY A 13 19.39 5.94 -18.85
C GLY A 13 19.27 6.17 -20.36
N GLU A 14 20.33 6.62 -21.02
CA GLU A 14 20.34 6.83 -22.49
C GLU A 14 19.93 5.55 -23.27
N TYR A 15 20.40 4.37 -22.84
CA TYR A 15 20.00 3.10 -23.44
C TYR A 15 18.52 2.80 -23.22
N LEU A 16 18.02 2.99 -22.00
CA LEU A 16 16.61 2.81 -21.68
C LEU A 16 15.75 3.77 -22.48
N SER A 17 16.13 5.04 -22.59
CA SER A 17 15.46 6.07 -23.40
C SER A 17 15.43 5.67 -24.88
N THR A 18 16.52 5.12 -25.41
CA THR A 18 16.58 4.64 -26.81
C THR A 18 15.61 3.48 -27.05
N ILE A 19 15.50 2.54 -26.11
CA ILE A 19 14.53 1.43 -26.14
C ILE A 19 13.11 1.99 -25.95
N CYS A 20 12.97 3.00 -25.09
CA CYS A 20 11.71 3.61 -24.70
C CYS A 20 11.21 4.71 -25.67
N GLY A 21 11.98 5.09 -26.68
CA GLY A 21 11.70 6.28 -27.50
C GLY A 21 10.94 6.02 -28.80
N LYS A 22 10.54 4.77 -29.08
CA LYS A 22 10.02 4.38 -30.41
C LYS A 22 8.57 3.87 -30.45
N ASP A 23 7.93 3.59 -29.32
CA ASP A 23 6.55 3.06 -29.29
C ASP A 23 5.61 3.89 -28.39
N ALA A 24 4.38 4.10 -28.84
CA ALA A 24 3.36 4.85 -28.09
C ALA A 24 2.79 4.07 -26.87
N ASN A 25 3.18 2.80 -26.68
CA ASN A 25 2.68 1.90 -25.63
C ASN A 25 3.66 1.74 -24.45
N ILE A 26 4.57 2.69 -24.27
CA ILE A 26 5.71 2.52 -23.38
C ILE A 26 5.33 2.86 -21.93
N ASN A 27 5.79 1.99 -21.04
CA ASN A 27 5.56 2.07 -19.61
C ASN A 27 6.09 3.39 -19.05
N LEU A 28 5.20 4.28 -18.59
CA LEU A 28 5.53 5.57 -17.99
C LEU A 28 6.54 5.45 -16.83
N GLU A 29 6.52 4.33 -16.11
CA GLU A 29 7.48 4.06 -15.03
C GLU A 29 8.91 3.83 -15.54
N LEU A 30 9.07 3.23 -16.74
CA LEU A 30 10.38 3.05 -17.37
C LEU A 30 10.91 4.38 -17.92
N MET A 31 10.03 5.24 -18.45
CA MET A 31 10.43 6.59 -18.86
C MET A 31 10.88 7.41 -17.65
N SER A 32 10.11 7.39 -16.57
CA SER A 32 10.50 8.05 -15.31
C SER A 32 11.80 7.51 -14.73
N LEU A 33 12.08 6.21 -14.87
CA LEU A 33 13.35 5.62 -14.47
C LEU A 33 14.50 6.10 -15.37
N SER A 34 14.29 6.16 -16.67
CA SER A 34 15.27 6.64 -17.65
C SER A 34 15.67 8.08 -17.34
N GLU A 35 14.69 8.97 -17.19
CA GLU A 35 14.88 10.38 -16.84
C GLU A 35 15.65 10.52 -15.51
N TYR A 36 15.32 9.69 -14.52
CA TYR A 36 16.03 9.69 -13.25
C TYR A 36 17.51 9.29 -13.42
N LEU A 37 17.79 8.25 -14.20
CA LEU A 37 19.14 7.73 -14.43
C LEU A 37 20.04 8.68 -15.24
N GLU A 38 19.45 9.48 -16.13
CA GLU A 38 20.14 10.53 -16.88
C GLU A 38 20.42 11.78 -16.02
N SER A 39 19.81 11.88 -14.83
CA SER A 39 20.02 13.03 -13.94
C SER A 39 21.41 13.02 -13.29
N GLU A 40 21.89 14.21 -12.92
CA GLU A 40 23.18 14.35 -12.24
C GLU A 40 23.15 13.93 -10.76
N THR A 41 21.98 13.59 -10.23
CA THR A 41 21.75 13.39 -8.79
C THR A 41 21.37 11.95 -8.43
N VAL A 42 21.73 10.98 -9.26
CA VAL A 42 21.38 9.57 -9.02
C VAL A 42 22.01 9.06 -7.72
N ARG A 43 21.15 8.66 -6.78
CA ARG A 43 21.53 8.01 -5.52
C ARG A 43 20.94 6.61 -5.49
N TYR A 44 21.71 5.66 -5.00
CA TYR A 44 21.26 4.26 -4.90
C TYR A 44 19.97 4.12 -4.09
N ASP A 45 19.88 4.79 -2.94
CA ASP A 45 18.68 4.71 -2.09
C ASP A 45 17.43 5.23 -2.79
N ASP A 46 17.55 6.29 -3.58
CA ASP A 46 16.45 6.88 -4.35
C ASP A 46 16.12 6.07 -5.61
N LEU A 47 17.12 5.40 -6.20
CA LEU A 47 16.91 4.44 -7.28
C LEU A 47 16.00 3.29 -6.83
N LEU A 48 16.17 2.80 -5.60
CA LEU A 48 15.32 1.75 -5.02
C LEU A 48 13.85 2.15 -4.91
N TRP A 49 13.54 3.45 -4.99
CA TRP A 49 12.17 3.98 -4.98
C TRP A 49 11.59 4.23 -6.38
N GLN A 50 12.32 3.95 -7.45
CA GLN A 50 11.80 4.09 -8.80
C GLN A 50 10.85 2.94 -9.12
N ALA A 51 9.60 3.27 -9.46
CA ALA A 51 8.57 2.27 -9.77
C ALA A 51 8.99 1.35 -10.93
N GLY A 52 9.77 1.86 -11.90
CA GLY A 52 10.20 1.14 -13.09
C GLY A 52 11.10 -0.07 -12.82
N ILE A 53 11.72 -0.16 -11.64
CA ILE A 53 12.52 -1.34 -11.24
C ILE A 53 11.75 -2.32 -10.34
N TRP A 54 10.52 -1.98 -9.93
CA TRP A 54 9.69 -2.86 -9.08
C TRP A 54 8.93 -3.86 -9.94
N LYS A 55 8.86 -5.13 -9.51
CA LYS A 55 7.91 -6.07 -10.11
C LYS A 55 6.51 -5.78 -9.53
N ALA A 56 5.51 -6.39 -10.15
CA ALA A 56 4.12 -6.23 -9.72
C ALA A 56 3.92 -6.61 -8.23
N ILE A 57 4.68 -7.59 -7.74
CA ILE A 57 4.55 -8.08 -6.35
C ILE A 57 5.01 -7.01 -5.34
N GLU A 58 6.11 -6.31 -5.61
CA GLU A 58 6.63 -5.24 -4.76
C GLU A 58 5.66 -4.06 -4.73
N LYS A 59 5.09 -3.69 -5.89
CA LYS A 59 4.04 -2.66 -6.00
C LYS A 59 2.78 -3.01 -5.20
N MET A 60 2.29 -4.24 -5.36
CA MET A 60 1.16 -4.75 -4.60
C MET A 60 1.44 -4.76 -3.08
N SER A 61 2.67 -5.09 -2.69
CA SER A 61 3.11 -5.09 -1.29
C SER A 61 3.22 -3.69 -0.71
N PHE A 62 3.58 -2.69 -1.53
CA PHE A 62 3.57 -1.28 -1.15
C PHE A 62 2.15 -0.79 -0.88
N VAL A 63 1.20 -1.03 -1.80
CA VAL A 63 -0.22 -0.69 -1.61
C VAL A 63 -0.79 -1.34 -0.35
N ARG A 64 -0.49 -2.64 -0.14
CA ARG A 64 -0.94 -3.38 1.04
C ARG A 64 -0.46 -2.75 2.34
N GLU A 65 0.78 -2.30 2.37
CA GLU A 65 1.39 -1.68 3.54
C GLU A 65 0.77 -0.32 3.87
N ILE A 66 0.56 0.52 2.86
CA ILE A 66 -0.14 1.80 3.05
C ILE A 66 -1.51 1.56 3.66
N TYR A 67 -2.27 0.60 3.11
CA TYR A 67 -3.57 0.21 3.67
C TYR A 67 -3.46 -0.28 5.11
N TRP A 68 -2.51 -1.16 5.39
CA TRP A 68 -2.30 -1.70 6.73
C TRP A 68 -2.01 -0.59 7.74
N LEU A 69 -1.13 0.36 7.40
CA LEU A 69 -0.81 1.52 8.24
C LEU A 69 -2.06 2.36 8.56
N MET A 70 -2.96 2.56 7.59
CA MET A 70 -4.25 3.22 7.84
C MET A 70 -5.16 2.41 8.77
N ASP A 71 -5.15 1.09 8.65
CA ASP A 71 -6.05 0.18 9.37
C ASP A 71 -5.59 -0.10 10.81
N MET A 72 -4.29 0.07 11.11
CA MET A 72 -3.68 -0.24 12.42
C MET A 72 -4.47 0.32 13.60
N GLN A 73 -4.87 1.59 13.55
CA GLN A 73 -5.55 2.26 14.66
C GLN A 73 -6.93 1.68 15.00
N ARG A 74 -7.54 0.92 14.08
CA ARG A 74 -8.87 0.33 14.32
C ARG A 74 -8.81 -0.94 15.16
N GLY A 75 -7.61 -1.53 15.27
CA GLY A 75 -7.38 -2.83 15.90
C GLY A 75 -8.18 -3.97 15.26
N ARG A 76 -8.07 -5.18 15.81
CA ARG A 76 -8.75 -6.38 15.27
C ARG A 76 -10.27 -6.27 15.28
N LYS A 77 -10.83 -5.58 16.28
CA LYS A 77 -12.28 -5.38 16.44
C LYS A 77 -12.86 -4.27 15.56
N LYS A 78 -12.02 -3.59 14.77
CA LYS A 78 -12.43 -2.49 13.87
C LYS A 78 -13.31 -1.44 14.57
N GLN A 79 -12.91 -1.04 15.77
CA GLN A 79 -13.73 -0.22 16.68
C GLN A 79 -14.08 1.16 16.10
N VAL A 80 -13.25 1.64 15.17
CA VAL A 80 -13.41 2.92 14.48
C VAL A 80 -13.52 2.67 12.97
N LYS A 81 -14.28 3.51 12.26
CA LYS A 81 -14.33 3.48 10.78
C LYS A 81 -12.96 3.84 10.21
N LEU A 82 -12.57 3.20 9.09
CA LEU A 82 -11.24 3.41 8.52
C LEU A 82 -10.93 4.88 8.22
N ILE A 83 -11.87 5.60 7.62
CA ILE A 83 -11.71 7.03 7.30
C ILE A 83 -11.46 7.93 8.53
N ASN A 84 -11.76 7.45 9.73
CA ASN A 84 -11.56 8.19 10.98
C ASN A 84 -10.22 7.90 11.65
N THR A 85 -9.36 7.05 11.08
CA THR A 85 -7.99 6.89 11.57
C THR A 85 -7.14 8.07 11.13
N GLU A 86 -6.16 8.45 11.94
CA GLU A 86 -5.26 9.58 11.70
C GLU A 86 -4.57 9.51 10.33
N LYS A 87 -4.05 8.32 9.97
CA LYS A 87 -3.41 8.10 8.67
C LYS A 87 -4.40 8.13 7.53
N ALA A 88 -5.61 7.57 7.69
CA ALA A 88 -6.64 7.68 6.66
C ALA A 88 -7.09 9.14 6.44
N GLN A 89 -7.26 9.91 7.51
CA GLN A 89 -7.55 11.33 7.45
C GLN A 89 -6.43 12.11 6.75
N THR A 90 -5.17 11.77 7.03
CA THR A 90 -4.01 12.36 6.34
C THR A 90 -4.09 12.14 4.83
N LEU A 91 -4.35 10.91 4.37
CA LEU A 91 -4.50 10.65 2.93
C LEU A 91 -5.76 11.30 2.34
N ASN A 92 -6.85 11.39 3.10
CA ASN A 92 -8.08 12.04 2.68
C ASN A 92 -7.90 13.56 2.46
N ASN A 93 -6.99 14.18 3.21
CA ASN A 93 -6.65 15.59 3.05
C ASN A 93 -5.80 15.87 1.80
N ILE A 94 -5.15 14.85 1.22
CA ILE A 94 -4.40 14.98 -0.03
C ILE A 94 -5.40 14.90 -1.20
N LYS A 95 -5.89 16.06 -1.65
CA LYS A 95 -6.84 16.22 -2.78
C LYS A 95 -6.17 16.11 -4.16
N ARG A 96 -5.24 15.17 -4.28
CA ARG A 96 -4.55 14.80 -5.51
C ARG A 96 -4.71 13.29 -5.73
N PRO A 97 -5.90 12.84 -6.15
CA PRO A 97 -6.12 11.42 -6.44
C PRO A 97 -5.24 10.95 -7.59
N LEU A 98 -5.00 9.63 -7.64
CA LEU A 98 -4.19 8.99 -8.68
C LEU A 98 -4.93 8.90 -10.04
N GLN A 99 -6.25 9.09 -10.04
CA GLN A 99 -7.14 8.99 -11.21
C GLN A 99 -7.16 7.57 -11.82
N ILE A 100 -7.12 6.56 -10.95
CA ILE A 100 -7.16 5.14 -11.33
C ILE A 100 -8.57 4.65 -11.64
N VAL A 101 -9.60 5.39 -11.24
CA VAL A 101 -11.00 5.03 -11.49
C VAL A 101 -11.29 4.85 -12.98
N SER A 102 -10.63 5.58 -13.88
CA SER A 102 -10.79 5.41 -15.34
C SER A 102 -10.48 3.98 -15.80
N GLY A 103 -9.48 3.32 -15.20
CA GLY A 103 -9.16 1.91 -15.45
C GLY A 103 -10.07 0.95 -14.69
N LEU A 104 -10.49 1.32 -13.49
CA LEU A 104 -11.21 0.43 -12.56
C LEU A 104 -12.74 0.44 -12.72
N GLN A 105 -13.31 1.44 -13.40
CA GLN A 105 -14.76 1.57 -13.57
C GLN A 105 -15.40 0.34 -14.25
N LYS A 106 -14.64 -0.39 -15.07
CA LYS A 106 -15.10 -1.61 -15.76
C LYS A 106 -15.34 -2.80 -14.83
N PHE A 107 -14.86 -2.73 -13.58
CA PHE A 107 -15.01 -3.79 -12.58
C PHE A 107 -16.27 -3.61 -11.71
N GLU A 108 -17.01 -2.51 -11.87
CA GLU A 108 -18.23 -2.25 -11.12
C GLU A 108 -19.36 -1.62 -11.93
N GLU A 109 -20.59 -1.86 -11.46
CA GLU A 109 -21.79 -1.27 -12.03
C GLU A 109 -22.04 0.15 -11.52
N LYS A 110 -21.69 0.43 -10.26
CA LYS A 110 -21.80 1.77 -9.70
C LYS A 110 -20.65 2.65 -10.15
N THR A 111 -20.93 3.94 -10.34
CA THR A 111 -19.89 4.94 -10.63
C THR A 111 -18.95 5.06 -9.44
N LEU A 112 -17.66 4.79 -9.67
CA LEU A 112 -16.62 5.00 -8.68
C LEU A 112 -16.30 6.48 -8.60
N LYS A 113 -16.02 6.95 -7.39
CA LYS A 113 -15.57 8.32 -7.13
C LYS A 113 -14.18 8.29 -6.52
N GLU A 114 -13.36 9.27 -6.91
CA GLU A 114 -11.98 9.41 -6.47
C GLU A 114 -11.66 10.89 -6.24
N GLU A 115 -11.77 11.34 -4.99
CA GLU A 115 -11.63 12.76 -4.62
C GLU A 115 -10.32 13.03 -3.88
N SER A 116 -9.69 11.98 -3.36
CA SER A 116 -8.49 12.06 -2.52
C SER A 116 -7.56 10.87 -2.76
N LEU A 117 -6.33 11.00 -2.26
CA LEU A 117 -5.38 9.87 -2.25
C LEU A 117 -5.89 8.70 -1.41
N PHE A 118 -6.69 8.97 -0.36
CA PHE A 118 -7.37 7.92 0.40
C PHE A 118 -8.24 7.05 -0.51
N ASP A 119 -9.10 7.68 -1.34
CA ASP A 119 -9.99 6.96 -2.24
C ASP A 119 -9.19 6.10 -3.22
N SER A 120 -8.12 6.66 -3.80
CA SER A 120 -7.21 5.91 -4.68
C SER A 120 -6.67 4.66 -4.00
N VAL A 121 -6.17 4.77 -2.76
CA VAL A 121 -5.59 3.62 -2.05
C VAL A 121 -6.64 2.57 -1.72
N ILE A 122 -7.88 2.96 -1.39
CA ILE A 122 -8.99 2.02 -1.17
C ILE A 122 -9.28 1.25 -2.45
N HIS A 123 -9.43 1.93 -3.58
CA HIS A 123 -9.69 1.28 -4.87
C HIS A 123 -8.54 0.35 -5.27
N LEU A 124 -7.27 0.78 -5.14
CA LEU A 124 -6.12 -0.12 -5.38
C LEU A 124 -6.20 -1.37 -4.51
N ARG A 125 -6.49 -1.23 -3.22
CA ARG A 125 -6.60 -2.38 -2.31
C ARG A 125 -7.74 -3.30 -2.70
N ASP A 126 -8.91 -2.77 -3.02
CA ASP A 126 -10.10 -3.59 -3.29
C ASP A 126 -9.97 -4.35 -4.61
N TYR A 127 -9.56 -3.66 -5.68
CA TYR A 127 -9.52 -4.25 -7.03
C TYR A 127 -8.21 -4.98 -7.35
N LEU A 128 -7.06 -4.55 -6.84
CA LEU A 128 -5.79 -5.27 -7.10
C LEU A 128 -5.50 -6.37 -6.07
N LEU A 129 -5.88 -6.18 -4.80
CA LEU A 129 -5.41 -7.04 -3.71
C LEU A 129 -6.50 -7.90 -3.07
N GLY A 130 -7.63 -7.30 -2.72
CA GLY A 130 -8.65 -7.88 -1.85
C GLY A 130 -9.59 -8.82 -2.58
N HIS A 131 -10.15 -8.37 -3.70
CA HIS A 131 -11.29 -9.03 -4.34
C HIS A 131 -11.07 -9.36 -5.82
N TYR A 132 -9.81 -9.44 -6.29
CA TYR A 132 -9.50 -9.65 -7.71
C TYR A 132 -10.35 -10.75 -8.39
N GLY A 133 -10.52 -11.91 -7.75
CA GLY A 133 -11.35 -13.00 -8.29
C GLY A 133 -12.85 -12.70 -8.39
N GLN A 134 -13.40 -11.87 -7.48
CA GLN A 134 -14.78 -11.40 -7.56
C GLN A 134 -14.91 -10.24 -8.56
N SER A 135 -13.98 -9.29 -8.55
CA SER A 135 -13.91 -8.19 -9.50
C SER A 135 -13.80 -8.69 -10.95
N TYR A 136 -13.06 -9.79 -11.17
CA TYR A 136 -12.97 -10.47 -12.47
C TYR A 136 -14.33 -10.94 -12.99
N GLN A 137 -15.22 -11.43 -12.12
CA GLN A 137 -16.55 -11.90 -12.53
C GLN A 137 -17.40 -10.76 -13.10
N PHE A 138 -17.25 -9.55 -12.55
CA PHE A 138 -18.04 -8.37 -12.94
C PHE A 138 -17.34 -7.50 -14.00
N TYR A 139 -16.14 -7.87 -14.45
CA TYR A 139 -15.42 -7.09 -15.46
C TYR A 139 -16.15 -7.12 -16.81
N LYS A 140 -16.47 -5.93 -17.33
CA LYS A 140 -17.25 -5.75 -18.57
C LYS A 140 -16.40 -5.68 -19.85
N GLY A 141 -15.06 -5.71 -19.75
CA GLY A 141 -14.16 -5.67 -20.90
C GLY A 141 -13.66 -7.05 -21.34
N ASN A 142 -12.64 -7.09 -22.22
CA ASN A 142 -12.00 -8.34 -22.62
C ASN A 142 -11.22 -8.94 -21.44
N LYS A 143 -11.63 -10.14 -21.00
CA LYS A 143 -11.04 -10.82 -19.84
C LYS A 143 -9.57 -11.18 -20.03
N ASP A 144 -9.11 -11.32 -21.28
CA ASP A 144 -7.69 -11.55 -21.59
C ASP A 144 -6.82 -10.34 -21.21
N ASP A 145 -7.39 -9.13 -21.17
CA ASP A 145 -6.64 -7.90 -20.84
C ASP A 145 -6.28 -7.82 -19.35
N ILE A 146 -7.11 -8.42 -18.49
CA ILE A 146 -6.95 -8.39 -17.04
C ILE A 146 -6.34 -9.70 -16.52
N GLY A 147 -6.59 -10.83 -17.19
CA GLY A 147 -6.10 -12.14 -16.78
C GLY A 147 -6.75 -12.68 -15.50
N THR A 148 -6.34 -13.88 -15.08
CA THR A 148 -6.93 -14.60 -13.93
C THR A 148 -6.16 -14.38 -12.63
N ASP A 149 -5.06 -13.63 -12.66
CA ASP A 149 -4.16 -13.42 -11.53
C ASP A 149 -3.89 -11.93 -11.26
N LYS A 150 -3.45 -11.65 -10.03
CA LYS A 150 -3.25 -10.27 -9.54
C LYS A 150 -2.10 -9.53 -10.24
N VAL A 151 -1.10 -10.24 -10.78
CA VAL A 151 0.00 -9.62 -11.52
C VAL A 151 -0.51 -9.07 -12.85
N THR A 152 -1.40 -9.80 -13.52
CA THR A 152 -2.01 -9.32 -14.77
C THR A 152 -2.96 -8.14 -14.52
N GLY A 153 -3.67 -8.13 -13.38
CA GLY A 153 -4.44 -6.97 -12.93
C GLY A 153 -3.60 -5.71 -12.68
N GLU A 154 -2.42 -5.84 -12.06
CA GLU A 154 -1.47 -4.73 -11.88
C GLU A 154 -0.96 -4.20 -13.22
N LYS A 155 -0.58 -5.09 -14.14
CA LYS A 155 -0.16 -4.72 -15.50
C LYS A 155 -1.27 -4.00 -16.28
N PHE A 156 -2.52 -4.41 -16.12
CA PHE A 156 -3.65 -3.72 -16.72
C PHE A 156 -3.77 -2.28 -16.20
N LEU A 157 -3.62 -2.08 -14.88
CA LEU A 157 -3.66 -0.74 -14.32
C LEU A 157 -2.48 0.10 -14.79
N GLN A 158 -1.29 -0.48 -14.90
CA GLN A 158 -0.12 0.18 -15.47
C GLN A 158 -0.34 0.60 -16.94
N LYS A 159 -1.01 -0.22 -17.76
CA LYS A 159 -1.36 0.15 -19.14
C LYS A 159 -2.37 1.29 -19.21
N THR A 160 -3.35 1.30 -18.31
CA THR A 160 -4.43 2.31 -18.32
C THR A 160 -4.04 3.61 -17.63
N LYS A 161 -3.18 3.55 -16.61
CA LYS A 161 -2.73 4.68 -15.80
C LYS A 161 -1.28 4.49 -15.33
N GLY A 162 -0.31 4.49 -16.24
CA GLY A 162 1.08 4.11 -15.94
C GLY A 162 1.85 5.00 -14.96
N ASP A 163 1.37 6.19 -14.64
CA ASP A 163 1.97 7.14 -13.70
C ASP A 163 1.46 6.99 -12.26
N TYR A 164 0.46 6.12 -12.02
CA TYR A 164 -0.18 6.01 -10.70
C TYR A 164 0.82 5.65 -9.59
N MET A 165 1.75 4.72 -9.87
CA MET A 165 2.72 4.26 -8.88
C MET A 165 3.77 5.34 -8.59
N ILE A 166 4.21 6.09 -9.62
CA ILE A 166 5.13 7.23 -9.47
C ILE A 166 4.52 8.26 -8.52
N LYS A 167 3.26 8.64 -8.77
CA LYS A 167 2.52 9.60 -7.94
C LYS A 167 2.30 9.08 -6.52
N LEU A 168 1.91 7.82 -6.37
CA LEU A 168 1.69 7.21 -5.07
C LEU A 168 2.97 7.20 -4.23
N ILE A 169 4.09 6.75 -4.81
CA ILE A 169 5.39 6.73 -4.13
C ILE A 169 5.78 8.14 -3.67
N LYS A 170 5.63 9.15 -4.54
CA LYS A 170 5.97 10.53 -4.21
C LYS A 170 5.20 11.04 -2.98
N GLU A 171 3.89 10.86 -2.96
CA GLU A 171 3.05 11.32 -1.83
C GLU A 171 3.36 10.54 -0.55
N ILE A 172 3.51 9.22 -0.63
CA ILE A 172 3.75 8.38 0.55
C ILE A 172 5.16 8.56 1.14
N ARG A 173 6.18 8.75 0.29
CA ARG A 173 7.55 9.05 0.76
C ARG A 173 7.60 10.37 1.52
N ALA A 174 6.85 11.39 1.07
CA ALA A 174 6.80 12.68 1.75
C ALA A 174 6.24 12.57 3.19
N LEU A 175 5.36 11.59 3.43
CA LEU A 175 4.80 11.31 4.76
C LEU A 175 5.76 10.57 5.70
N LYS A 176 6.86 10.01 5.18
CA LYS A 176 7.87 9.25 5.93
C LYS A 176 7.29 8.08 6.75
N TRP A 177 6.20 7.49 6.25
CA TRP A 177 5.54 6.36 6.93
C TRP A 177 6.24 5.02 6.72
N ILE A 178 6.91 4.88 5.57
CA ILE A 178 7.59 3.67 5.16
C ILE A 178 9.07 4.06 5.01
N PRO A 179 9.96 3.55 5.87
CA PRO A 179 11.35 4.01 5.95
C PRO A 179 12.22 3.47 4.81
N GLU A 180 11.87 2.32 4.23
CA GLU A 180 12.70 1.60 3.27
C GLU A 180 11.90 1.15 2.05
N SER A 181 12.58 0.99 0.91
CA SER A 181 11.94 0.55 -0.31
C SER A 181 11.35 -0.86 -0.16
N PRO A 182 10.15 -1.13 -0.71
CA PRO A 182 9.57 -2.47 -0.82
C PRO A 182 10.51 -3.52 -1.43
N MET A 183 11.47 -3.14 -2.27
CA MET A 183 12.43 -4.06 -2.88
C MET A 183 13.41 -4.68 -1.89
N LEU A 184 13.63 -4.03 -0.74
CA LEU A 184 14.58 -4.50 0.25
C LEU A 184 13.96 -5.49 1.24
N ARG A 185 12.63 -5.70 1.21
CA ARG A 185 11.89 -6.43 2.25
C ARG A 185 12.34 -7.86 2.49
N ASP A 186 12.80 -8.56 1.45
CA ASP A 186 13.32 -9.94 1.58
C ASP A 186 14.80 -9.97 2.03
N LYS A 187 15.45 -8.81 2.08
CA LYS A 187 16.87 -8.63 2.42
C LYS A 187 17.07 -7.98 3.78
N ASN A 188 16.01 -7.54 4.44
CA ASN A 188 16.07 -6.88 5.74
C ASN A 188 15.01 -7.44 6.70
N ASN A 189 15.28 -7.28 7.99
CA ASN A 189 14.37 -7.67 9.08
C ASN A 189 13.15 -6.76 9.19
N TYR A 190 12.80 -6.02 8.13
CA TYR A 190 11.67 -5.09 8.15
C TYR A 190 10.38 -5.82 8.55
N MET A 191 10.12 -7.00 7.97
CA MET A 191 9.01 -7.88 8.38
C MET A 191 9.10 -8.37 9.83
N GLN A 192 10.29 -8.44 10.44
CA GLN A 192 10.41 -8.75 11.87
C GLN A 192 9.81 -7.64 12.73
N LEU A 193 10.00 -6.36 12.39
CA LEU A 193 9.31 -5.26 13.09
C LEU A 193 7.78 -5.42 13.00
N PHE A 194 7.24 -5.89 11.86
CA PHE A 194 5.80 -6.20 11.73
C PHE A 194 5.39 -7.35 12.64
N TYR A 195 6.15 -8.44 12.67
CA TYR A 195 5.85 -9.59 13.51
C TYR A 195 5.95 -9.25 15.00
N GLU A 196 6.95 -8.47 15.40
CA GLU A 196 7.16 -7.99 16.76
C GLU A 196 6.04 -7.06 17.22
N MET A 197 5.61 -6.12 16.37
CA MET A 197 4.46 -5.27 16.68
C MET A 197 3.19 -6.11 16.84
N LYS A 198 2.93 -7.06 15.94
CA LYS A 198 1.78 -7.97 16.03
C LYS A 198 1.80 -8.81 17.30
N LYS A 199 2.99 -9.21 17.74
CA LYS A 199 3.20 -9.95 18.98
C LYS A 199 2.89 -9.08 20.20
N LYS A 200 3.44 -7.86 20.25
CA LYS A 200 3.17 -6.88 21.33
C LYS A 200 1.69 -6.52 21.44
N GLU A 201 0.98 -6.37 20.32
CA GLU A 201 -0.46 -6.13 20.32
C GLU A 201 -1.23 -7.31 20.92
N LYS A 202 -0.86 -8.54 20.57
CA LYS A 202 -1.50 -9.76 21.10
C LYS A 202 -1.27 -9.88 22.61
N GLU A 203 -0.05 -9.62 23.08
CA GLU A 203 0.30 -9.61 24.50
C GLU A 203 -0.49 -8.54 25.28
N LYS A 204 -0.69 -7.36 24.68
CA LYS A 204 -1.48 -6.28 25.28
C LYS A 204 -2.97 -6.64 25.38
N GLU A 205 -3.52 -7.27 24.36
CA GLU A 205 -4.91 -7.78 24.35
C GLU A 205 -5.11 -8.86 25.43
N GLU A 206 -4.18 -9.80 25.56
CA GLU A 206 -4.23 -10.86 26.59
C GLU A 206 -4.17 -10.26 28.01
N MET A 207 -3.32 -9.26 28.23
CA MET A 207 -3.26 -8.53 29.50
C MET A 207 -4.55 -7.77 29.82
N GLU A 208 -5.16 -7.10 28.85
CA GLU A 208 -6.42 -6.38 29.05
C GLU A 208 -7.57 -7.34 29.36
N LYS A 209 -7.60 -8.51 28.70
CA LYS A 209 -8.60 -9.54 28.94
C LYS A 209 -8.46 -10.14 30.35
N ALA A 210 -7.24 -10.48 30.77
CA ALA A 210 -6.97 -10.95 32.13
C ALA A 210 -7.35 -9.91 33.20
N LYS A 211 -7.09 -8.61 32.95
CA LYS A 211 -7.51 -7.53 33.87
C LYS A 211 -9.04 -7.39 33.95
N ALA A 212 -9.76 -7.61 32.85
CA ALA A 212 -11.21 -7.55 32.83
C ALA A 212 -11.83 -8.72 33.61
N GLU A 213 -11.30 -9.93 33.43
CA GLU A 213 -11.73 -11.15 34.14
C GLU A 213 -11.48 -11.03 35.66
N ALA A 214 -10.28 -10.57 36.06
CA ALA A 214 -9.96 -10.34 37.48
C ALA A 214 -10.88 -9.29 38.13
N LYS A 215 -11.24 -8.21 37.42
CA LYS A 215 -12.19 -7.21 37.92
C LYS A 215 -13.59 -7.79 38.10
N GLU A 216 -14.02 -8.69 37.21
CA GLU A 216 -15.31 -9.36 37.30
C GLU A 216 -15.39 -10.31 38.50
N GLU A 217 -14.32 -11.07 38.76
CA GLU A 217 -14.21 -11.96 39.93
C GLU A 217 -14.23 -11.20 41.25
N ILE A 218 -13.49 -10.08 41.34
CA ILE A 218 -13.51 -9.21 42.53
C ILE A 218 -14.92 -8.64 42.77
N LYS A 219 -15.64 -8.28 41.71
CA LYS A 219 -17.02 -7.77 41.81
C LYS A 219 -17.98 -8.85 42.30
N LYS A 220 -17.91 -10.07 41.73
CA LYS A 220 -18.70 -11.24 42.15
C LYS A 220 -18.40 -11.65 43.60
N GLY A 221 -17.14 -11.58 44.03
CA GLY A 221 -16.72 -11.85 45.42
C GLY A 221 -17.29 -10.83 46.42
N LYS A 222 -17.26 -9.54 46.09
CA LYS A 222 -17.84 -8.47 46.92
C LYS A 222 -19.38 -8.57 47.01
N GLU A 223 -20.06 -8.99 45.95
CA GLU A 223 -21.52 -9.23 45.98
C GLU A 223 -21.92 -10.44 46.83
N LYS A 224 -21.14 -11.53 46.79
CA LYS A 224 -21.36 -12.68 47.67
C LYS A 224 -21.14 -12.33 49.15
N SER A 225 -20.09 -11.57 49.46
CA SER A 225 -19.78 -11.15 50.83
C SER A 225 -20.83 -10.17 51.41
N LYS A 226 -21.40 -9.27 50.57
CA LYS A 226 -22.52 -8.41 50.98
C LYS A 226 -23.82 -9.17 51.23
N ARG A 227 -24.04 -10.32 50.58
CA ARG A 227 -25.22 -11.18 50.81
C ARG A 227 -25.09 -12.04 52.07
N SER A 228 -23.88 -12.42 52.48
CA SER A 228 -23.65 -13.18 53.71
C SER A 228 -23.71 -12.33 54.99
N LEU A 229 -23.49 -11.01 54.90
CA LEU A 229 -23.61 -10.06 56.03
C LEU A 229 -25.04 -9.55 56.28
N LYS A 230 -26.02 -9.97 55.46
CA LYS A 230 -27.44 -9.59 55.56
C LYS A 230 -28.35 -10.73 56.03
N LYS A 231 -27.78 -11.86 56.45
CA LYS A 231 -28.46 -12.96 57.16
C LYS A 231 -27.96 -12.99 58.58
#